data_AF-A0A151E8Y2-F1
#
_entry.id   AF-A0A151E8Y2-F1
#
_cell.length_a   1.000
_cell.length_b   1.000
_cell.length_c   1.000
_cell.angle_alpha   90.00
_cell.angle_beta   90.00
_cell.angle_gamma   90.00
#
_symmetry.space_group_name_H-M   'P 1'
#
loop_
_entity.id
_entity.type
_entity.pdbx_description
1 polymer ?
#
loop_
_entity_poly.entity_id
_entity_poly.type
_entity_poly.pdbx_seq_one_letter_code
_entity_poly.pdbx_strand_id
1 'polypeptide(L)'
;MKTQVFIMGLIFGVLLVAGCAKEQIIGGDKDEHGCLISAGYSWNATIGACVREWELNEAQREAAKLVVAPLSYPVTVVEVEVLECTGCFNVKLQRNDNQAMQTIKLVDWKVATQDDTEPKACTEEAKICPDGKTVVARNPELNCEFDPCPGETGGTGLPNPASVYCEEQGGTLKMVETDAGTQGICVLEDGTECDEWAYFRGECPELEKTFCKPEQRGTVACTMDYRPVCGWFNESILCIKYPCAATYSNPCTACSEEIVKYWTEGECPE
;
A
#
# COMPACT_ATOMS: atom_id res chain seq x y z
N MET A 1 -94.50 -51.43 2.04
CA MET A 1 -95.32 -50.68 3.03
C MET A 1 -94.82 -50.96 4.43
N LYS A 2 -94.18 -49.99 5.07
CA LYS A 2 -94.41 -49.60 6.47
C LYS A 2 -93.47 -48.45 6.82
N THR A 3 -94.08 -47.28 6.71
CA THR A 3 -93.68 -46.00 7.31
C THR A 3 -93.60 -46.18 8.83
N GLN A 4 -92.51 -45.74 9.45
CA GLN A 4 -92.59 -45.19 10.81
C GLN A 4 -91.65 -43.99 10.92
N VAL A 5 -92.30 -42.83 11.04
CA VAL A 5 -91.79 -41.55 11.54
C VAL A 5 -91.86 -41.60 13.06
N PHE A 6 -90.88 -41.03 13.77
CA PHE A 6 -90.89 -40.48 15.15
C PHE A 6 -89.40 -40.42 15.62
N ILE A 7 -88.80 -39.42 16.28
CA ILE A 7 -89.19 -38.17 16.96
C ILE A 7 -87.94 -37.27 16.98
N MET A 8 -88.15 -35.96 16.88
CA MET A 8 -87.17 -34.90 17.16
C MET A 8 -86.48 -35.08 18.52
N GLY A 9 -85.15 -35.07 18.54
CA GLY A 9 -84.34 -34.89 19.74
C GLY A 9 -83.17 -33.97 19.44
N LEU A 10 -83.33 -32.68 19.74
CA LEU A 10 -82.28 -31.66 19.74
C LEU A 10 -81.23 -32.03 20.81
N ILE A 11 -80.09 -32.57 20.39
CA ILE A 11 -78.89 -32.67 21.22
C ILE A 11 -77.90 -31.63 20.72
N PHE A 12 -78.00 -30.43 21.28
CA PHE A 12 -76.90 -29.46 21.31
C PHE A 12 -75.91 -29.96 22.36
N GLY A 13 -74.80 -30.54 21.92
CA GLY A 13 -73.78 -31.14 22.78
C GLY A 13 -72.38 -30.91 22.25
N VAL A 14 -71.96 -29.64 22.32
CA VAL A 14 -70.58 -29.12 22.35
C VAL A 14 -69.51 -30.05 21.77
N LEU A 15 -69.18 -29.84 20.49
CA LEU A 15 -67.89 -30.24 19.94
C LEU A 15 -66.82 -29.40 20.67
N LEU A 16 -66.10 -30.01 21.61
CA LEU A 16 -64.88 -29.45 22.18
C LEU A 16 -63.87 -29.29 21.03
N VAL A 17 -63.81 -28.08 20.48
CA VAL A 17 -62.67 -27.65 19.67
C VAL A 17 -61.50 -27.60 20.64
N ALA A 18 -60.64 -28.62 20.60
CA ALA A 18 -59.34 -28.57 21.24
C ALA A 18 -58.55 -27.44 20.57
N GLY A 19 -58.71 -26.21 21.06
CA GLY A 19 -57.80 -25.13 20.74
C GLY A 19 -56.44 -25.52 21.28
N CYS A 20 -55.48 -25.75 20.39
CA CYS A 20 -54.07 -25.74 20.75
C CYS A 20 -53.78 -24.36 21.33
N ALA A 21 -53.75 -24.24 22.65
CA ALA A 21 -53.16 -23.08 23.30
C ALA A 21 -51.68 -23.09 22.89
N LYS A 22 -51.29 -22.16 22.01
CA LYS A 22 -49.90 -21.90 21.71
C LYS A 22 -49.29 -21.40 23.01
N GLU A 23 -48.50 -22.24 23.66
CA GLU A 23 -47.80 -21.91 24.89
C GLU A 23 -47.03 -20.61 24.65
N GLN A 24 -47.42 -19.54 25.35
CA GLN A 24 -46.77 -18.26 25.21
C GLN A 24 -45.41 -18.37 25.90
N ILE A 25 -44.37 -18.58 25.10
CA ILE A 25 -42.99 -18.56 25.58
C ILE A 25 -42.76 -17.18 26.22
N ILE A 26 -42.58 -17.14 27.53
CA ILE A 26 -42.26 -15.93 28.27
C ILE A 26 -40.76 -15.68 28.09
N GLY A 27 -40.41 -14.60 27.38
CA GLY A 27 -39.02 -14.22 27.09
C GLY A 27 -38.65 -14.40 25.61
N GLY A 28 -37.59 -13.70 25.20
CA GLY A 28 -37.17 -13.64 23.80
C GLY A 28 -37.47 -12.30 23.10
N ASP A 29 -38.01 -11.33 23.85
CA ASP A 29 -38.31 -10.00 23.31
C ASP A 29 -37.03 -9.28 22.87
N LYS A 30 -37.03 -8.83 21.62
CA LYS A 30 -35.92 -8.11 21.00
C LYS A 30 -36.33 -6.68 20.66
N ASP A 31 -35.39 -5.74 20.73
CA ASP A 31 -35.59 -4.37 20.26
C ASP A 31 -35.53 -4.27 18.72
N GLU A 32 -35.67 -3.06 18.18
CA GLU A 32 -35.63 -2.79 16.73
C GLU A 32 -34.29 -3.17 16.07
N HIS A 33 -33.21 -3.21 16.85
CA HIS A 33 -31.88 -3.65 16.43
C HIS A 33 -31.66 -5.15 16.66
N GLY A 34 -32.67 -5.82 17.24
CA GLY A 34 -32.67 -7.24 17.52
C GLY A 34 -31.93 -7.60 18.83
N CYS A 35 -31.68 -6.67 19.73
CA CYS A 35 -31.03 -6.92 21.02
C CYS A 35 -32.02 -7.54 22.00
N LEU A 36 -31.60 -8.59 22.72
CA LEU A 36 -32.44 -9.31 23.67
C LEU A 36 -32.63 -8.49 24.97
N ILE A 37 -33.74 -7.75 25.04
CA ILE A 37 -34.02 -6.80 26.12
C ILE A 37 -34.13 -7.51 27.46
N SER A 38 -34.79 -8.66 27.51
CA SER A 38 -34.98 -9.43 28.76
C SER A 38 -33.67 -9.92 29.37
N ALA A 39 -32.60 -10.06 28.58
CA ALA A 39 -31.26 -10.40 29.04
C ALA A 39 -30.40 -9.16 29.34
N GLY A 40 -30.97 -7.97 29.19
CA GLY A 40 -30.32 -6.70 29.49
C GLY A 40 -29.48 -6.12 28.35
N TYR A 41 -29.53 -6.70 27.15
CA TYR A 41 -28.81 -6.14 26.00
C TYR A 41 -29.56 -4.93 25.43
N SER A 42 -28.80 -3.90 25.09
CA SER A 42 -29.29 -2.73 24.36
C SER A 42 -28.33 -2.39 23.22
N TRP A 43 -28.86 -1.80 22.15
CA TRP A 43 -28.05 -1.33 21.03
C TRP A 43 -27.13 -0.18 21.43
N ASN A 44 -25.83 -0.28 21.13
CA ASN A 44 -24.88 0.80 21.27
C ASN A 44 -24.33 1.21 19.89
N ALA A 45 -24.65 2.43 19.45
CA ALA A 45 -24.26 2.93 18.13
C ALA A 45 -22.75 3.15 17.95
N THR A 46 -22.01 3.40 19.03
CA THR A 46 -20.55 3.61 18.96
C THR A 46 -19.82 2.30 18.72
N ILE A 47 -20.29 1.21 19.33
CA ILE A 47 -19.75 -0.14 19.15
C ILE A 47 -20.34 -0.78 17.89
N GLY A 48 -21.59 -0.46 17.54
CA GLY A 48 -22.31 -1.08 16.43
C GLY A 48 -22.84 -2.47 16.74
N ALA A 49 -23.09 -2.78 18.02
CA ALA A 49 -23.58 -4.08 18.47
C ALA A 49 -24.52 -3.97 19.68
N CYS A 50 -25.24 -5.07 19.95
CA CYS A 50 -25.97 -5.25 21.20
C CYS A 50 -24.98 -5.53 22.33
N VAL A 51 -25.01 -4.73 23.40
CA VAL A 51 -24.07 -4.84 24.52
C VAL A 51 -24.79 -4.70 25.86
N ARG A 52 -24.14 -5.18 26.92
CA ARG A 52 -24.45 -4.83 28.31
C ARG A 52 -23.42 -3.83 28.79
N GLU A 53 -23.73 -2.54 28.65
CA GLU A 53 -22.74 -1.47 28.84
C GLU A 53 -22.07 -1.50 30.22
N TRP A 54 -22.77 -1.97 31.25
CA TRP A 54 -22.25 -2.05 32.61
C TRP A 54 -21.18 -3.13 32.83
N GLU A 55 -21.00 -4.05 31.87
CA GLU A 55 -19.98 -5.10 31.96
C GLU A 55 -18.66 -4.74 31.27
N LEU A 56 -18.64 -3.62 30.54
CA LEU A 56 -17.49 -3.21 29.73
C LEU A 56 -16.84 -1.96 30.32
N ASN A 57 -15.55 -2.06 30.64
CA ASN A 57 -14.71 -0.89 30.88
C ASN A 57 -14.33 -0.19 29.55
N GLU A 58 -13.60 0.92 29.64
CA GLU A 58 -13.16 1.68 28.47
C GLU A 58 -12.37 0.82 27.46
N ALA A 59 -11.40 0.04 27.93
CA ALA A 59 -10.58 -0.80 27.07
C ALA A 59 -11.40 -1.91 26.39
N GLN A 60 -12.33 -2.54 27.12
CA GLN A 60 -13.21 -3.58 26.58
C GLN A 60 -14.20 -3.01 25.56
N ARG A 61 -14.68 -1.76 25.73
CA ARG A 61 -15.54 -1.08 24.75
C ARG A 61 -14.78 -0.82 23.44
N GLU A 62 -13.55 -0.35 23.52
CA GLU A 62 -12.72 -0.15 22.33
C GLU A 62 -12.38 -1.48 21.64
N ALA A 63 -12.06 -2.53 22.40
CA ALA A 63 -11.83 -3.86 21.84
C ALA A 63 -13.07 -4.41 21.11
N ALA A 64 -14.25 -4.27 21.72
CA ALA A 64 -15.51 -4.68 21.11
C ALA A 64 -15.79 -3.91 19.81
N LYS A 65 -15.57 -2.59 19.82
CA LYS A 65 -15.75 -1.73 18.63
C LYS A 65 -14.84 -2.15 17.48
N LEU A 66 -13.55 -2.42 17.75
CA LEU A 66 -12.59 -2.85 16.73
C LEU A 66 -13.00 -4.18 16.07
N VAL A 67 -13.50 -5.12 16.87
CA VAL A 67 -13.95 -6.43 16.39
C VAL A 67 -15.26 -6.34 15.60
N VAL A 68 -16.19 -5.47 16.02
CA VAL A 68 -17.50 -5.34 15.40
C VAL A 68 -17.45 -4.52 14.11
N ALA A 69 -16.60 -3.49 14.04
CA ALA A 69 -16.50 -2.58 12.90
C ALA A 69 -16.43 -3.23 11.50
N PRO A 70 -15.65 -4.32 11.27
CA PRO A 70 -15.59 -4.98 9.96
C PRO A 70 -16.78 -5.92 9.66
N LEU A 71 -17.67 -6.19 10.62
CA LEU A 71 -18.78 -7.13 10.43
C LEU A 71 -19.93 -6.48 9.67
N SER A 72 -20.44 -7.17 8.65
CA SER A 72 -21.54 -6.70 7.79
C SER A 72 -22.94 -7.04 8.33
N TYR A 73 -23.03 -7.63 9.52
CA TYR A 73 -24.26 -8.13 10.11
C TYR A 73 -24.35 -7.80 11.60
N PRO A 74 -25.57 -7.64 12.15
CA PRO A 74 -25.75 -7.31 13.57
C PRO A 74 -25.33 -8.49 14.47
N VAL A 75 -24.64 -8.16 15.55
CA VAL A 75 -24.13 -9.11 16.54
C VAL A 75 -24.38 -8.61 17.97
N THR A 76 -24.32 -9.55 18.90
CA THR A 76 -24.33 -9.29 20.34
C THR A 76 -22.95 -9.58 20.91
N VAL A 77 -22.36 -8.62 21.63
CA VAL A 77 -21.12 -8.84 22.40
C VAL A 77 -21.51 -9.51 23.71
N VAL A 78 -21.21 -10.81 23.82
CA VAL A 78 -21.58 -11.62 24.99
C VAL A 78 -20.56 -11.48 26.11
N GLU A 79 -19.27 -11.42 25.76
CA GLU A 79 -18.18 -11.37 26.73
C GLU A 79 -16.92 -10.77 26.09
N VAL A 80 -16.17 -10.00 26.88
CA VAL A 80 -14.83 -9.51 26.51
C VAL A 80 -13.83 -9.89 27.59
N GLU A 81 -13.06 -10.93 27.34
CA GLU A 81 -12.02 -11.43 28.23
C GLU A 81 -10.70 -10.70 27.97
N VAL A 82 -10.04 -10.23 29.03
CA VAL A 82 -8.73 -9.57 28.96
C VAL A 82 -7.63 -10.63 29.04
N LEU A 83 -6.63 -10.55 28.16
CA LEU A 83 -5.49 -11.48 28.14
C LEU A 83 -4.24 -10.86 28.77
N GLU A 84 -3.22 -11.67 29.01
CA GLU A 84 -1.93 -11.26 29.60
C GLU A 84 -1.02 -10.50 28.62
N CYS A 85 -1.54 -9.49 27.93
CA CYS A 85 -0.77 -8.51 27.17
C CYS A 85 -1.55 -7.22 26.93
N THR A 86 -0.82 -6.10 26.74
CA THR A 86 -1.43 -4.81 26.43
C THR A 86 -2.17 -4.89 25.10
N GLY A 87 -3.45 -4.52 25.08
CA GLY A 87 -4.26 -4.55 23.86
C GLY A 87 -4.75 -5.93 23.43
N CYS A 88 -4.66 -6.94 24.31
CA CYS A 88 -5.07 -8.31 23.98
C CYS A 88 -6.39 -8.69 24.64
N PHE A 89 -7.34 -9.17 23.83
CA PHE A 89 -8.67 -9.52 24.29
C PHE A 89 -9.22 -10.73 23.52
N ASN A 90 -10.07 -11.53 24.15
CA ASN A 90 -10.98 -12.42 23.44
C ASN A 90 -12.38 -11.80 23.48
N VAL A 91 -12.91 -11.43 22.32
CA VAL A 91 -14.27 -10.89 22.19
C VAL A 91 -15.18 -12.00 21.69
N LYS A 92 -16.12 -12.44 22.54
CA LYS A 92 -17.13 -13.42 22.19
C LYS A 92 -18.37 -12.71 21.66
N LEU A 93 -18.71 -13.01 20.43
CA LEU A 93 -19.87 -12.51 19.72
C LEU A 93 -20.90 -13.64 19.56
N GLN A 94 -22.16 -13.26 19.58
CA GLN A 94 -23.27 -14.10 19.18
C GLN A 94 -23.96 -13.46 17.99
N ARG A 95 -24.12 -14.21 16.90
CA ARG A 95 -24.95 -13.77 15.79
C ARG A 95 -26.42 -13.84 16.19
N ASN A 96 -27.21 -12.85 15.76
CA ASN A 96 -28.60 -12.68 16.20
C ASN A 96 -29.58 -13.79 15.74
N ASP A 97 -29.10 -14.78 15.00
CA ASP A 97 -29.83 -16.00 14.65
C ASP A 97 -29.79 -17.07 15.76
N ASN A 98 -29.07 -16.82 16.86
CA ASN A 98 -28.86 -17.74 17.99
C ASN A 98 -28.17 -19.06 17.59
N GLN A 99 -27.51 -19.13 16.44
CA GLN A 99 -26.97 -20.40 15.92
C GLN A 99 -25.46 -20.54 16.06
N ALA A 100 -24.70 -19.45 16.24
CA ALA A 100 -23.25 -19.55 16.38
C ALA A 100 -22.66 -18.48 17.32
N MET A 101 -21.81 -18.96 18.24
CA MET A 101 -20.86 -18.13 18.98
C MET A 101 -19.56 -18.03 18.16
N GLN A 102 -19.02 -16.83 18.05
CA GLN A 102 -17.73 -16.57 17.42
C GLN A 102 -16.83 -15.85 18.42
N THR A 103 -15.62 -16.36 18.63
CA THR A 103 -14.61 -15.65 19.44
C THR A 103 -13.58 -15.06 18.50
N ILE A 104 -13.40 -13.74 18.57
CA ILE A 104 -12.38 -13.01 17.82
C ILE A 104 -11.32 -12.54 18.81
N LYS A 105 -10.06 -12.90 18.56
CA LYS A 105 -8.93 -12.51 19.39
C LYS A 105 -8.34 -11.19 18.89
N LEU A 106 -7.99 -10.30 19.80
CA LEU A 106 -7.14 -9.15 19.52
C LEU A 106 -5.76 -9.39 20.10
N VAL A 107 -4.74 -8.95 19.37
CA VAL A 107 -3.35 -8.86 19.82
C VAL A 107 -2.87 -7.47 19.45
N ASP A 108 -2.31 -6.72 20.41
CA ASP A 108 -1.86 -5.34 20.20
C ASP A 108 -2.91 -4.45 19.51
N TRP A 109 -4.15 -4.48 20.01
CA TRP A 109 -5.30 -3.73 19.48
C TRP A 109 -5.66 -4.04 18.02
N LYS A 110 -5.19 -5.16 17.45
CA LYS A 110 -5.53 -5.61 16.09
C LYS A 110 -6.25 -6.94 16.12
N VAL A 111 -7.25 -7.10 15.24
CA VAL A 111 -7.95 -8.38 15.06
C VAL A 111 -6.96 -9.41 14.53
N ALA A 112 -6.71 -10.47 15.31
CA ALA A 112 -5.90 -11.59 14.87
C ALA A 112 -6.65 -12.33 13.76
N THR A 113 -6.05 -12.38 12.59
CA THR A 113 -6.53 -13.17 11.45
C THR A 113 -6.03 -14.61 11.60
N GLN A 114 -6.64 -15.58 10.90
CA GLN A 114 -6.15 -16.96 10.94
C GLN A 114 -4.67 -17.10 10.53
N ASP A 115 -4.16 -16.12 9.78
CA ASP A 115 -2.78 -15.99 9.33
C ASP A 115 -1.78 -15.70 10.48
N ASP A 116 -2.28 -15.29 11.67
CA ASP A 116 -1.45 -14.92 12.83
C ASP A 116 -1.29 -16.07 13.85
N THR A 117 -1.92 -17.23 13.60
CA THR A 117 -1.93 -18.37 14.54
C THR A 117 -1.12 -19.58 14.10
N GLU A 118 -0.59 -19.54 12.88
CA GLU A 118 0.35 -20.53 12.38
C GLU A 118 1.69 -19.82 12.15
N PRO A 119 2.83 -20.32 12.68
CA PRO A 119 4.11 -19.75 12.29
C PRO A 119 4.22 -19.92 10.77
N LYS A 120 4.14 -18.81 10.02
CA LYS A 120 4.47 -18.79 8.59
C LYS A 120 5.88 -19.31 8.44
N ALA A 121 6.01 -20.61 8.20
CA ALA A 121 7.28 -21.27 8.05
C ALA A 121 7.73 -21.08 6.60
N CYS A 122 8.85 -20.39 6.42
CA CYS A 122 9.50 -20.32 5.14
C CYS A 122 10.41 -21.55 4.94
N THR A 123 10.78 -21.83 3.69
CA THR A 123 11.83 -22.82 3.42
C THR A 123 13.15 -22.37 4.04
N GLU A 124 13.94 -23.32 4.55
CA GLU A 124 15.23 -23.05 5.23
C GLU A 124 16.36 -22.69 4.24
N GLU A 125 16.01 -22.09 3.11
CA GLU A 125 16.97 -21.65 2.11
C GLU A 125 17.70 -20.40 2.61
N ALA A 126 18.98 -20.31 2.28
CA ALA A 126 19.83 -19.20 2.65
C ALA A 126 20.55 -18.65 1.42
N LYS A 127 20.59 -17.33 1.26
CA LYS A 127 21.26 -16.62 0.17
C LYS A 127 22.53 -15.97 0.69
N ILE A 128 23.63 -16.14 -0.04
CA ILE A 128 24.89 -15.43 0.23
C ILE A 128 24.78 -14.02 -0.38
N CYS A 129 25.11 -13.01 0.43
CA CYS A 129 25.12 -11.61 0.03
C CYS A 129 26.28 -11.27 -0.91
N PRO A 130 26.21 -10.15 -1.67
CA PRO A 130 27.28 -9.73 -2.57
C PRO A 130 28.65 -9.51 -1.90
N ASP A 131 28.65 -9.25 -0.58
CA ASP A 131 29.85 -9.14 0.24
C ASP A 131 30.59 -10.48 0.46
N GLY A 132 29.98 -11.59 0.05
CA GLY A 132 30.50 -12.95 0.16
C GLY A 132 30.64 -13.46 1.60
N LYS A 133 30.15 -12.70 2.60
CA LYS A 133 30.33 -12.99 4.03
C LYS A 133 29.00 -13.15 4.75
N THR A 134 28.01 -12.34 4.39
CA THR A 134 26.70 -12.41 5.01
C THR A 134 25.83 -13.43 4.32
N VAL A 135 25.04 -14.14 5.11
CA VAL A 135 24.04 -15.09 4.65
C VAL A 135 22.70 -14.65 5.22
N VAL A 136 21.70 -14.51 4.36
CA VAL A 136 20.33 -14.08 4.71
C VAL A 136 19.36 -15.24 4.53
N ALA A 137 18.36 -15.32 5.40
CA ALA A 137 17.31 -16.34 5.35
C ALA A 137 16.01 -15.74 4.77
N ARG A 138 15.03 -16.60 4.48
CA ARG A 138 13.67 -16.15 4.14
C ARG A 138 12.94 -15.63 5.38
N ASN A 139 12.26 -14.50 5.24
CA ASN A 139 11.58 -13.81 6.33
C ASN A 139 10.05 -13.97 6.21
N PRO A 140 9.37 -14.56 7.21
CA PRO A 140 7.91 -14.69 7.26
C PRO A 140 7.16 -13.34 7.19
N GLU A 141 7.75 -12.27 7.72
CA GLU A 141 7.20 -10.92 7.69
C GLU A 141 7.30 -10.28 6.29
N LEU A 142 8.21 -10.78 5.46
CA LEU A 142 8.40 -10.37 4.06
C LEU A 142 7.79 -11.38 3.08
N ASN A 143 6.72 -12.09 3.46
CA ASN A 143 6.08 -13.10 2.61
C ASN A 143 7.06 -14.16 2.09
N CYS A 144 8.01 -14.57 2.93
CA CYS A 144 9.09 -15.49 2.63
C CYS A 144 10.10 -15.02 1.57
N GLU A 145 10.22 -13.71 1.34
CA GLU A 145 11.38 -13.12 0.67
C GLU A 145 12.63 -13.15 1.55
N PHE A 146 13.82 -13.09 0.95
CA PHE A 146 15.08 -13.02 1.69
C PHE A 146 15.23 -11.68 2.45
N ASP A 147 15.80 -11.71 3.65
CA ASP A 147 16.22 -10.48 4.32
C ASP A 147 17.17 -9.68 3.43
N PRO A 148 17.09 -8.33 3.45
CA PRO A 148 18.01 -7.49 2.69
C PRO A 148 19.45 -7.68 3.16
N CYS A 149 20.38 -7.68 2.23
CA CYS A 149 21.79 -7.75 2.56
C CYS A 149 22.27 -6.46 3.24
N PRO A 150 23.25 -6.52 4.16
CA PRO A 150 23.82 -5.32 4.76
C PRO A 150 24.39 -4.39 3.67
N GLY A 151 23.93 -3.14 3.64
CA GLY A 151 24.31 -2.16 2.61
C GLY A 151 23.42 -2.16 1.37
N GLU A 152 22.49 -3.10 1.23
CA GLU A 152 21.35 -2.95 0.32
C GLU A 152 20.23 -2.23 1.09
N THR A 153 19.96 -0.98 0.75
CA THR A 153 18.76 -0.29 1.23
C THR A 153 17.54 -1.01 0.66
N GLY A 154 16.96 -1.89 1.46
CA GLY A 154 15.75 -2.63 1.13
C GLY A 154 14.69 -1.66 0.61
N GLY A 155 14.38 -1.80 -0.69
CA GLY A 155 13.45 -0.94 -1.41
C GLY A 155 12.02 -1.14 -0.93
N THR A 156 11.66 -0.51 0.19
CA THR A 156 10.29 -0.29 0.63
C THR A 156 10.06 1.15 1.09
N GLY A 157 10.92 2.08 0.65
CA GLY A 157 10.63 3.51 0.67
C GLY A 157 10.06 3.96 -0.68
N LEU A 158 9.04 4.81 -0.67
CA LEU A 158 8.62 5.55 -1.87
C LEU A 158 9.89 6.17 -2.48
N PRO A 159 10.19 5.95 -3.77
CA PRO A 159 11.42 6.45 -4.36
C PRO A 159 11.43 7.98 -4.29
N ASN A 160 12.61 8.55 -4.04
CA ASN A 160 12.78 9.99 -3.95
C ASN A 160 12.38 10.62 -5.29
N PRO A 161 11.37 11.52 -5.33
CA PRO A 161 10.88 12.07 -6.59
C PRO A 161 11.96 12.85 -7.36
N ALA A 162 12.90 13.50 -6.66
CA ALA A 162 14.01 14.21 -7.31
C ALA A 162 15.01 13.23 -7.96
N SER A 163 15.29 12.12 -7.28
CA SER A 163 16.12 11.03 -7.80
C SER A 163 15.49 10.39 -9.04
N VAL A 164 14.21 10.02 -8.97
CA VAL A 164 13.47 9.45 -10.11
C VAL A 164 13.45 10.42 -11.28
N TYR A 165 13.18 11.70 -11.03
CA TYR A 165 13.16 12.72 -12.07
C TYR A 165 14.51 12.84 -12.78
N CYS A 166 15.63 12.81 -12.05
CA CYS A 166 16.97 12.81 -12.65
C CYS A 166 17.14 11.66 -13.64
N GLU A 167 16.81 10.44 -13.24
CA GLU A 167 16.93 9.23 -14.08
C GLU A 167 15.98 9.27 -15.28
N GLU A 168 14.74 9.74 -15.08
CA GLU A 168 13.75 9.90 -16.15
C GLU A 168 14.18 10.93 -17.22
N GLN A 169 14.97 11.94 -16.85
CA GLN A 169 15.56 12.89 -17.79
C GLN A 169 16.88 12.41 -18.41
N GLY A 170 17.28 11.15 -18.17
CA GLY A 170 18.51 10.56 -18.71
C GLY A 170 19.78 10.91 -17.92
N GLY A 171 19.64 11.52 -16.74
CA GLY A 171 20.75 11.78 -15.82
C GLY A 171 21.11 10.55 -14.97
N THR A 172 22.25 10.64 -14.28
CA THR A 172 22.74 9.64 -13.34
C THR A 172 22.89 10.25 -11.95
N LEU A 173 22.56 9.51 -10.90
CA LEU A 173 22.67 10.00 -9.52
C LEU A 173 24.03 9.72 -8.90
N LYS A 174 24.59 10.74 -8.27
CA LYS A 174 25.83 10.72 -7.50
C LYS A 174 25.53 11.16 -6.07
N MET A 175 25.77 10.29 -5.11
CA MET A 175 25.57 10.60 -3.68
C MET A 175 26.85 11.24 -3.11
N VAL A 176 26.72 12.42 -2.52
CA VAL A 176 27.82 13.18 -1.92
C VAL A 176 27.57 13.36 -0.42
N GLU A 177 28.55 13.02 0.40
CA GLU A 177 28.49 13.26 1.85
C GLU A 177 28.76 14.73 2.17
N THR A 178 27.89 15.35 2.97
CA THR A 178 28.01 16.74 3.42
C THR A 178 27.87 16.83 4.94
N ASP A 179 28.18 17.99 5.51
CA ASP A 179 27.98 18.26 6.95
C ASP A 179 26.50 18.16 7.39
N ALA A 180 25.56 18.24 6.43
CA ALA A 180 24.12 18.09 6.66
C ALA A 180 23.59 16.67 6.36
N GLY A 181 24.47 15.72 6.03
CA GLY A 181 24.12 14.36 5.60
C GLY A 181 24.41 14.12 4.11
N THR A 182 23.83 13.06 3.55
CA THR A 182 24.02 12.69 2.15
C THR A 182 23.15 13.56 1.23
N GLN A 183 23.76 14.17 0.21
CA GLN A 183 23.10 14.96 -0.83
C GLN A 183 23.14 14.22 -2.17
N GLY A 184 22.01 14.17 -2.89
CA GLY A 184 21.93 13.61 -4.23
C GLY A 184 22.28 14.66 -5.29
N ILE A 185 23.24 14.34 -6.14
CA ILE A 185 23.64 15.15 -7.30
C ILE A 185 23.19 14.43 -8.57
N CYS A 186 22.37 15.09 -9.38
CA CYS A 186 22.04 14.67 -10.72
C CYS A 186 23.15 15.07 -11.70
N VAL A 187 23.78 14.08 -12.32
CA VAL A 187 24.77 14.24 -13.38
C VAL A 187 24.07 14.01 -14.71
N LEU A 188 23.84 15.10 -15.45
CA LEU A 188 23.14 15.11 -16.72
C LEU A 188 24.00 14.51 -17.87
N GLU A 189 23.38 14.24 -19.02
CA GLU A 189 24.05 13.65 -20.20
C GLU A 189 25.21 14.47 -20.77
N ASP A 190 25.33 15.72 -20.36
CA ASP A 190 26.39 16.66 -20.72
C ASP A 190 27.48 16.80 -19.64
N GLY A 191 27.37 16.02 -18.56
CA GLY A 191 28.26 16.09 -17.40
C GLY A 191 27.93 17.22 -16.43
N THR A 192 26.86 17.99 -16.65
CA THR A 192 26.42 18.99 -15.68
C THR A 192 26.02 18.30 -14.38
N GLU A 193 26.71 18.64 -13.30
CA GLU A 193 26.36 18.23 -11.95
C GLU A 193 25.43 19.28 -11.33
N CYS A 194 24.22 18.87 -10.96
CA CYS A 194 23.22 19.70 -10.30
C CYS A 194 22.66 18.99 -9.08
N ASP A 195 22.34 19.72 -8.01
CA ASP A 195 21.57 19.17 -6.90
C ASP A 195 20.24 18.58 -7.41
N GLU A 196 19.91 17.34 -7.02
CA GLU A 196 18.74 16.64 -7.57
C GLU A 196 17.42 17.41 -7.33
N TRP A 197 17.31 18.11 -6.20
CA TRP A 197 16.12 18.88 -5.85
C TRP A 197 16.07 20.22 -6.56
N ALA A 198 17.21 20.88 -6.77
CA ALA A 198 17.34 22.04 -7.63
C ALA A 198 16.97 21.69 -9.08
N TYR A 199 17.40 20.53 -9.58
CA TYR A 199 17.03 20.03 -10.90
C TYR A 199 15.53 19.77 -11.01
N PHE A 200 14.96 19.07 -10.02
CA PHE A 200 13.53 18.80 -9.94
C PHE A 200 12.68 20.08 -9.91
N ARG A 201 13.17 21.17 -9.31
CA ARG A 201 12.50 22.48 -9.28
C ARG A 201 12.80 23.37 -10.49
N GLY A 202 13.61 22.93 -11.44
CA GLY A 202 14.01 23.72 -12.60
C GLY A 202 14.93 24.89 -12.27
N GLU A 203 15.67 24.82 -11.17
CA GLU A 203 16.63 25.86 -10.72
C GLU A 203 18.01 25.69 -11.37
N CYS A 204 18.25 24.55 -12.01
CA CYS A 204 19.47 24.31 -12.78
C CYS A 204 19.25 24.59 -14.27
N PRO A 205 20.27 25.16 -14.95
CA PRO A 205 20.17 25.49 -16.36
C PRO A 205 20.05 24.22 -17.20
N GLU A 206 18.95 24.10 -17.94
CA GLU A 206 18.92 23.26 -19.14
C GLU A 206 20.01 23.78 -20.08
N LEU A 207 20.95 22.94 -20.51
CA LEU A 207 21.91 23.38 -21.51
C LEU A 207 21.17 23.88 -22.74
N GLU A 208 21.40 25.14 -23.11
CA GLU A 208 20.84 25.71 -24.33
C GLU A 208 21.48 25.02 -25.54
N LYS A 209 20.78 24.01 -26.08
CA LYS A 209 21.23 23.24 -27.24
C LYS A 209 21.08 24.08 -28.51
N THR A 210 22.18 24.34 -29.20
CA THR A 210 22.14 25.00 -30.51
C THR A 210 22.34 23.98 -31.63
N PHE A 211 21.27 23.72 -32.39
CA PHE A 211 21.30 22.76 -33.50
C PHE A 211 22.04 23.31 -34.72
N CYS A 212 22.90 22.46 -35.32
CA CYS A 212 23.62 22.79 -36.54
C CYS A 212 22.69 22.75 -37.76
N LYS A 213 22.57 23.89 -38.45
CA LYS A 213 21.71 24.03 -39.63
C LYS A 213 22.36 23.42 -40.88
N PRO A 214 21.57 23.01 -41.89
CA PRO A 214 22.11 22.43 -43.12
C PRO A 214 23.12 23.33 -43.85
N GLU A 215 22.96 24.65 -43.79
CA GLU A 215 23.84 25.61 -44.48
C GLU A 215 25.22 25.71 -43.83
N GLN A 216 25.38 25.22 -42.60
CA GLN A 216 26.64 25.24 -41.86
C GLN A 216 27.52 24.02 -42.18
N ARG A 217 26.94 22.97 -42.78
CA ARG A 217 27.60 21.71 -43.11
C ARG A 217 28.57 21.89 -44.28
N GLY A 218 29.76 21.30 -44.19
CA GLY A 218 30.75 21.35 -45.27
C GLY A 218 31.30 22.76 -45.56
N THR A 219 31.17 23.68 -44.60
CA THR A 219 31.73 25.03 -44.72
C THR A 219 33.26 24.94 -44.89
N VAL A 220 33.78 25.50 -45.99
CA VAL A 220 35.20 25.36 -46.38
C VAL A 220 36.15 26.14 -45.45
N ALA A 221 35.66 27.17 -44.76
CA ALA A 221 36.46 27.98 -43.86
C ALA A 221 35.65 28.52 -42.67
N CYS A 222 36.22 28.38 -41.48
CA CYS A 222 35.73 28.98 -40.23
C CYS A 222 36.68 30.08 -39.75
N THR A 223 36.18 31.01 -38.93
CA THR A 223 37.03 31.99 -38.26
C THR A 223 37.93 31.30 -37.23
N MET A 224 39.11 31.88 -36.98
CA MET A 224 40.06 31.38 -35.98
C MET A 224 39.72 31.86 -34.56
N ASP A 225 38.45 32.17 -34.30
CA ASP A 225 37.98 32.59 -32.99
C ASP A 225 37.96 31.36 -32.06
N TYR A 226 38.55 31.50 -30.87
CA TYR A 226 38.53 30.44 -29.86
C TYR A 226 37.40 30.70 -28.85
N ARG A 227 36.27 30.00 -29.05
CA ARG A 227 35.14 29.92 -28.12
C ARG A 227 34.71 28.45 -28.09
N PRO A 228 35.32 27.63 -27.21
CA PRO A 228 35.17 26.19 -27.30
C PRO A 228 33.72 25.76 -27.08
N VAL A 229 33.30 24.76 -27.84
CA VAL A 229 31.97 24.15 -27.75
C VAL A 229 32.06 22.64 -27.77
N CYS A 230 31.14 21.99 -27.09
CA CYS A 230 30.99 20.54 -27.13
C CYS A 230 30.02 20.18 -28.25
N GLY A 231 30.53 19.54 -29.31
CA GLY A 231 29.73 19.11 -30.45
C GLY A 231 29.23 17.68 -30.25
N TRP A 232 27.92 17.52 -30.09
CA TRP A 232 27.26 16.25 -29.84
C TRP A 232 26.94 15.54 -31.14
N PHE A 233 27.29 14.26 -31.25
CA PHE A 233 27.13 13.54 -32.52
C PHE A 233 25.69 13.07 -32.78
N ASN A 234 25.34 12.90 -34.05
CA ASN A 234 24.08 12.30 -34.48
C ASN A 234 24.16 10.76 -34.50
N GLU A 235 23.03 10.11 -34.76
CA GLU A 235 22.89 8.65 -34.79
C GLU A 235 23.70 7.94 -35.90
N SER A 236 24.38 8.69 -36.78
CA SER A 236 25.24 8.12 -37.83
C SER A 236 26.57 7.57 -37.28
N ILE A 237 26.93 7.90 -36.03
CA ILE A 237 28.11 7.35 -35.36
C ILE A 237 27.70 6.50 -34.14
N LEU A 238 28.31 5.33 -34.02
CA LEU A 238 28.13 4.46 -32.85
C LEU A 238 29.22 4.78 -31.83
N CYS A 239 28.83 5.46 -30.75
CA CYS A 239 29.72 5.78 -29.64
C CYS A 239 29.81 4.59 -28.68
N ILE A 240 31.00 4.04 -28.52
CA ILE A 240 31.28 2.92 -27.60
C ILE A 240 31.55 3.43 -26.18
N LYS A 241 32.00 4.68 -26.05
CA LYS A 241 32.30 5.33 -24.77
C LYS A 241 31.62 6.71 -24.73
N TYR A 242 31.18 7.09 -23.53
CA TYR A 242 30.70 8.43 -23.21
C TYR A 242 31.87 9.44 -23.07
N PRO A 243 31.66 10.75 -23.40
CA PRO A 243 30.50 11.30 -24.11
C PRO A 243 30.54 10.99 -25.61
N CYS A 244 29.37 10.97 -26.24
CA CYS A 244 29.25 10.86 -27.70
C CYS A 244 29.41 12.24 -28.36
N ALA A 245 30.55 12.88 -28.09
CA ALA A 245 30.80 14.26 -28.45
C ALA A 245 32.32 14.53 -28.56
N ALA A 246 32.67 15.67 -29.18
CA ALA A 246 34.04 16.17 -29.19
C ALA A 246 34.08 17.68 -28.97
N THR A 247 35.16 18.16 -28.34
CA THR A 247 35.41 19.59 -28.15
C THR A 247 35.90 20.20 -29.47
N TYR A 248 35.25 21.28 -29.89
CA TYR A 248 35.61 22.06 -31.08
C TYR A 248 36.02 23.48 -30.71
N SER A 249 36.87 24.11 -31.52
CA SER A 249 37.40 25.45 -31.22
C SER A 249 36.34 26.55 -31.25
N ASN A 250 35.29 26.38 -32.05
CA ASN A 250 34.13 27.27 -32.14
C ASN A 250 32.92 26.59 -32.79
N PRO A 251 31.71 27.19 -32.69
CA PRO A 251 30.49 26.65 -33.31
C PRO A 251 30.58 26.37 -34.81
N CYS A 252 31.36 27.14 -35.56
CA CYS A 252 31.53 26.92 -36.99
C CYS A 252 32.27 25.59 -37.23
N THR A 253 33.39 25.38 -36.53
CA THR A 253 34.16 24.13 -36.64
C THR A 253 33.39 22.90 -36.15
N ALA A 254 32.48 23.06 -35.20
CA ALA A 254 31.58 21.98 -34.78
C ALA A 254 30.54 21.68 -35.88
N CYS A 255 29.83 22.69 -36.37
CA CYS A 255 28.75 22.51 -37.33
C CYS A 255 29.20 22.26 -38.77
N SER A 256 30.48 22.48 -39.11
CA SER A 256 31.03 22.10 -40.41
C SER A 256 31.07 20.59 -40.60
N GLU A 257 31.22 19.84 -39.51
CA GLU A 257 31.21 18.38 -39.52
C GLU A 257 29.78 17.84 -39.68
N GLU A 258 29.59 16.86 -40.57
CA GLU A 258 28.28 16.22 -40.78
C GLU A 258 27.83 15.38 -39.58
N ILE A 259 28.77 14.90 -38.78
CA ILE A 259 28.49 14.05 -37.63
C ILE A 259 27.91 14.82 -36.43
N VAL A 260 28.12 16.13 -36.31
CA VAL A 260 27.67 16.92 -35.15
C VAL A 260 26.20 17.32 -35.30
N LYS A 261 25.29 16.88 -34.42
CA LYS A 261 23.86 17.22 -34.44
C LYS A 261 23.60 18.64 -33.91
N TYR A 262 24.16 18.94 -32.74
CA TYR A 262 24.04 20.20 -32.04
C TYR A 262 25.30 20.45 -31.20
N TRP A 263 25.47 21.66 -30.71
CA TRP A 263 26.55 22.00 -29.79
C TRP A 263 26.03 22.72 -28.55
N THR A 264 26.85 22.69 -27.51
CA THR A 264 26.64 23.39 -26.23
C THR A 264 27.88 24.22 -25.89
N GLU A 265 27.73 25.32 -25.17
CA GLU A 265 28.88 26.17 -24.78
C GLU A 265 29.83 25.42 -23.84
N GLY A 266 31.15 25.59 -24.04
CA GLY A 266 32.19 24.96 -23.20
C GLY A 266 32.82 23.70 -23.81
N GLU A 267 33.77 23.10 -23.10
CA GLU A 267 34.42 21.86 -23.53
C GLU A 267 33.57 20.62 -23.18
N CYS A 268 33.78 19.50 -23.87
CA CYS A 268 33.07 18.27 -23.55
C CYS A 268 33.50 17.66 -22.22
N PRO A 269 32.59 16.95 -21.52
CA PRO A 269 32.92 16.24 -20.28
C PRO A 269 33.91 15.08 -20.52
N GLU A 270 34.69 14.71 -19.50
CA GLU A 270 35.66 13.60 -19.53
C GLU A 270 35.07 12.22 -19.21
#